data_AF-A0A0S8I702-F1
#
_entry.id   AF-A0A0S8I702-F1
#
_cell.length_a   1.000
_cell.length_b   1.000
_cell.length_c   1.000
_cell.angle_alpha   90.00
_cell.angle_beta   90.00
_cell.angle_gamma   90.00
#
_symmetry.space_group_name_H-M   'P 1'
#
loop_
_entity.id
_entity.type
_entity.pdbx_description
1 polymer ?
#
loop_
_entity_poly.entity_id
_entity_poly.type
_entity_poly.pdbx_seq_one_letter_code
_entity_poly.pdbx_strand_id
1 'polypeptide(L)'
;MKNCAYCSELLDDSVMECPKCGRSMFIQARTKAPSTGVSLEEDLPFPQRTLSDLHLGVLELLSAQPDFVNASQFIMSLPLENQSQAQMAAMAIEEMVGAGLIEVKGRSKIRITPQGKDLYDREKDLPGEGE
;
A
#
# COMPACT_ATOMS: atom_id res chain seq x y z
N MET A 1 -21.62 -9.30 29.21
CA MET A 1 -21.94 -8.91 27.83
C MET A 1 -20.80 -8.04 27.34
N LYS A 2 -20.26 -8.34 26.16
CA LYS A 2 -19.15 -7.61 25.53
C LYS A 2 -19.58 -7.15 24.15
N ASN A 3 -19.07 -6.02 23.69
CA ASN A 3 -19.39 -5.55 22.34
C ASN A 3 -18.36 -6.12 21.36
N CYS A 4 -18.83 -6.47 20.15
CA CYS A 4 -17.92 -6.83 19.08
C CYS A 4 -16.99 -5.64 18.77
N ALA A 5 -15.67 -5.85 18.76
CA ALA A 5 -14.71 -4.79 18.45
C ALA A 5 -14.80 -4.27 17.00
N TYR A 6 -15.53 -4.97 16.12
CA TYR A 6 -15.61 -4.66 14.70
C TYR A 6 -16.96 -4.09 14.25
N CYS A 7 -18.06 -4.52 14.87
CA CYS A 7 -19.41 -4.06 14.49
C CYS A 7 -20.22 -3.52 15.68
N SER A 8 -19.60 -3.43 16.86
CA SER A 8 -20.17 -2.88 18.09
C SER A 8 -21.45 -3.55 18.58
N GLU A 9 -21.84 -4.67 17.97
CA GLU A 9 -23.00 -5.47 18.39
C GLU A 9 -22.79 -5.99 19.81
N LEU A 10 -23.85 -5.95 20.63
CA LEU A 10 -23.83 -6.59 21.94
C LEU A 10 -23.74 -8.11 21.76
N LEU A 11 -22.70 -8.70 22.33
CA LEU A 11 -22.48 -10.14 22.36
C LEU A 11 -22.43 -10.64 23.79
N ASP A 12 -22.77 -11.91 23.97
CA ASP A 12 -22.53 -12.61 25.22
C ASP A 12 -21.03 -12.88 25.42
N ASP A 13 -20.57 -12.89 26.67
CA ASP A 13 -19.14 -13.02 26.97
C ASP A 13 -18.54 -14.35 26.48
N SER A 14 -19.38 -15.39 26.39
CA SER A 14 -19.02 -16.73 25.91
C SER A 14 -18.83 -16.82 24.39
N VAL A 15 -19.23 -15.79 23.63
CA VAL A 15 -19.17 -15.81 22.16
C VAL A 15 -17.75 -15.50 21.69
N MET A 16 -17.09 -16.48 21.08
CA MET A 16 -15.71 -16.37 20.59
C MET A 16 -15.60 -15.80 19.17
N GLU A 17 -16.70 -15.79 18.42
CA GLU A 17 -16.80 -15.22 17.08
C GLU A 17 -18.13 -14.48 16.93
N CYS A 18 -18.09 -13.25 16.44
CA CYS A 18 -19.31 -12.46 16.31
C CYS A 18 -20.23 -13.07 15.25
N PRO A 19 -21.48 -13.46 15.56
CA PRO A 19 -22.41 -14.06 14.59
C PRO A 19 -22.84 -13.09 13.48
N LYS A 20 -22.72 -11.78 13.71
CA LYS A 20 -23.12 -10.75 12.74
C LYS A 20 -22.04 -10.48 11.70
N CYS A 21 -20.76 -10.56 12.07
CA CYS A 21 -19.65 -10.25 11.17
C CYS A 21 -18.64 -11.40 10.97
N GLY A 22 -18.86 -12.54 11.62
CA GLY A 22 -18.03 -13.75 11.53
C GLY A 22 -16.62 -13.60 12.08
N ARG A 23 -16.30 -12.48 12.76
CA ARG A 23 -14.93 -12.18 13.21
C ARG A 23 -14.67 -12.69 14.62
N SER A 24 -13.48 -13.27 14.80
CA SER A 24 -13.03 -13.77 16.11
C SER A 24 -12.78 -12.63 17.09
N MET A 25 -13.19 -12.87 18.33
CA MET A 25 -13.10 -11.93 19.45
C MET A 25 -11.77 -12.07 20.23
N PHE A 26 -10.83 -12.89 19.76
CA PHE A 26 -9.48 -12.98 20.33
C PHE A 26 -8.59 -11.89 19.74
N ILE A 27 -8.47 -10.76 20.45
CA ILE A 27 -7.48 -9.74 20.14
C ILE A 27 -6.14 -10.18 20.75
N GLN A 28 -5.14 -10.47 19.91
CA GLN A 28 -3.78 -10.74 20.38
C GLN A 28 -3.19 -9.48 21.02
N ALA A 29 -2.81 -9.61 22.28
CA ALA A 29 -2.12 -8.59 23.04
C ALA A 29 -0.70 -8.34 22.49
N ARG A 30 -0.42 -7.12 22.04
CA ARG A 30 0.92 -6.51 22.09
C ARG A 30 0.83 -5.03 22.47
N THR A 31 0.87 -4.80 23.78
CA THR A 31 1.73 -3.85 24.52
C THR A 31 1.92 -2.40 24.03
N LYS A 32 1.37 -1.45 24.82
CA LYS A 32 1.89 -0.13 25.31
C LYS A 32 2.25 0.95 24.26
N ALA A 33 1.83 2.22 24.35
CA ALA A 33 1.57 3.08 25.51
C ALA A 33 0.64 4.30 25.16
N PRO A 34 0.17 5.12 26.15
CA PRO A 34 -1.07 5.89 26.06
C PRO A 34 -0.96 7.44 26.00
N SER A 35 -2.03 8.04 25.43
CA SER A 35 -2.75 9.29 25.75
C SER A 35 -2.04 10.66 25.77
N THR A 36 -2.55 11.63 24.97
CA THR A 36 -3.21 12.88 25.43
C THR A 36 -3.87 13.63 24.25
N GLY A 37 -5.20 13.83 24.32
CA GLY A 37 -5.88 15.05 23.88
C GLY A 37 -6.38 15.18 22.43
N VAL A 38 -7.71 15.04 22.25
CA VAL A 38 -8.65 15.92 21.48
C VAL A 38 -8.20 16.34 20.05
N SER A 39 -8.96 16.08 18.98
CA SER A 39 -10.38 16.44 18.81
C SER A 39 -11.03 15.62 17.69
N LEU A 40 -12.35 15.46 17.77
CA LEU A 40 -13.21 15.02 16.67
C LEU A 40 -13.04 15.95 15.47
N GLU A 41 -12.66 15.40 14.33
CA GLU A 41 -13.29 15.75 13.06
C GLU A 41 -13.70 14.44 12.40
N GLU A 42 -15.02 14.25 12.33
CA GLU A 42 -15.66 13.44 11.31
C GLU A 42 -15.17 13.94 9.95
N ASP A 43 -14.15 13.31 9.41
CA ASP A 43 -13.89 13.38 7.99
C ASP A 43 -13.98 11.98 7.44
N LEU A 44 -14.75 11.83 6.37
CA LEU A 44 -14.87 10.61 5.60
C LEU A 44 -13.44 10.05 5.41
N PRO A 45 -13.21 8.72 5.40
CA PRO A 45 -11.88 8.23 5.07
C PRO A 45 -11.58 8.69 3.64
N PHE A 46 -10.88 9.83 3.51
CA PHE A 46 -10.23 10.19 2.28
C PHE A 46 -9.42 8.96 1.91
N PRO A 47 -9.46 8.53 0.63
CA PRO A 47 -8.63 7.42 0.22
C PRO A 47 -7.18 7.85 0.48
N GLN A 48 -6.59 7.33 1.56
CA GLN A 48 -5.17 7.50 1.86
C GLN A 48 -4.43 6.74 0.75
N ARG A 49 -3.42 7.35 0.13
CA ARG A 49 -2.56 6.64 -0.81
C ARG A 49 -1.91 5.46 -0.09
N THR A 50 -1.85 4.31 -0.75
CA THR A 50 -1.16 3.12 -0.23
C THR A 50 0.24 2.98 -0.78
N LEU A 51 0.49 3.58 -1.95
CA LEU A 51 1.79 3.64 -2.60
C LEU A 51 2.62 4.82 -2.09
N SER A 52 3.89 4.57 -1.79
CA SER A 52 4.84 5.67 -1.56
C SER A 52 5.12 6.44 -2.85
N ASP A 53 5.63 7.67 -2.72
CA ASP A 53 5.97 8.51 -3.88
C ASP A 53 6.96 7.84 -4.84
N LEU A 54 7.87 7.01 -4.32
CA LEU A 54 8.78 6.22 -5.14
C LEU A 54 8.03 5.19 -6.00
N HIS A 55 7.04 4.50 -5.43
CA HIS A 55 6.21 3.55 -6.17
C HIS A 55 5.41 4.26 -7.26
N LEU A 56 4.80 5.41 -6.94
CA LEU A 56 4.04 6.20 -7.91
C LEU A 56 4.92 6.71 -9.05
N GLY A 57 6.10 7.24 -8.75
CA GLY A 57 7.05 7.71 -9.77
C GLY A 57 7.52 6.58 -10.69
N VAL A 58 7.75 5.38 -10.14
CA VAL A 58 8.10 4.21 -10.96
C VAL A 58 6.94 3.79 -11.88
N LEU A 59 5.70 3.73 -11.34
CA LEU A 59 4.53 3.37 -12.14
C LEU A 59 4.22 4.43 -13.21
N GLU A 60 4.39 5.72 -12.91
CA GLU A 60 4.25 6.81 -13.86
C GLU A 60 5.18 6.63 -15.06
N LEU A 61 6.48 6.46 -14.78
CA LEU A 61 7.50 6.30 -15.82
C LEU A 61 7.28 5.03 -16.63
N LEU A 62 6.86 3.92 -16.01
CA LEU A 62 6.52 2.70 -16.74
C LEU A 62 5.21 2.81 -17.53
N SER A 63 4.23 3.59 -17.05
CA SER A 63 2.97 3.86 -17.77
C SER A 63 3.20 4.63 -19.07
N ALA A 64 4.24 5.47 -19.10
CA ALA A 64 4.70 6.15 -20.32
C ALA A 64 5.42 5.20 -21.32
N GLN A 65 5.78 3.98 -20.91
CA GLN A 65 6.48 3.01 -21.76
C GLN A 65 5.50 1.90 -22.21
N PRO A 66 5.13 1.82 -23.51
CA PRO A 66 4.17 0.82 -23.99
C PRO A 66 4.75 -0.61 -24.01
N ASP A 67 6.07 -0.72 -23.93
CA ASP A 67 6.81 -1.97 -24.12
C ASP A 67 7.71 -2.30 -22.92
N PHE A 68 8.22 -3.53 -22.93
CA PHE A 68 9.17 -4.01 -21.95
C PHE A 68 10.48 -3.22 -21.95
N VAL A 69 10.81 -2.60 -20.82
CA VAL A 69 12.06 -1.85 -20.62
C VAL A 69 13.06 -2.64 -19.77
N ASN A 70 14.36 -2.40 -19.95
CA ASN A 70 15.36 -3.04 -19.11
C ASN A 70 15.39 -2.36 -17.73
N ALA A 71 15.23 -3.13 -16.65
CA ALA A 71 15.18 -2.62 -15.28
C ALA A 71 16.42 -1.81 -14.88
N SER A 72 17.62 -2.23 -15.28
CA SER A 72 18.85 -1.50 -14.97
C SER A 72 18.91 -0.16 -15.71
N GLN A 73 18.49 -0.12 -16.97
CA GLN A 73 18.41 1.13 -17.74
C GLN A 73 17.32 2.06 -17.19
N PHE A 74 16.21 1.48 -16.75
CA PHE A 74 15.11 2.20 -16.11
C PHE A 74 15.56 2.85 -14.79
N ILE A 75 16.22 2.10 -13.90
CA ILE A 75 16.75 2.65 -12.64
C ILE A 75 17.76 3.76 -12.92
N MET A 76 18.60 3.61 -13.94
CA MET A 76 19.53 4.67 -14.36
C MET A 76 18.85 5.92 -14.92
N SER A 77 17.61 5.82 -15.42
CA SER A 77 16.83 6.97 -15.90
C SER A 77 16.06 7.69 -14.80
N LEU A 78 15.95 7.10 -13.61
CA LEU A 78 15.31 7.74 -12.48
C LEU A 78 16.19 8.90 -11.97
N PRO A 79 15.59 10.01 -11.49
CA PRO A 79 16.32 11.14 -10.93
C PRO A 79 16.86 10.81 -9.53
N LEU A 80 17.82 9.89 -9.47
CA LEU A 80 18.44 9.40 -8.25
C LEU A 80 19.79 10.10 -8.04
N GLU A 81 20.02 10.57 -6.82
CA GLU A 81 21.21 11.31 -6.42
C GLU A 81 22.35 10.41 -5.95
N ASN A 82 22.04 9.18 -5.51
CA ASN A 82 23.02 8.29 -4.91
C ASN A 82 22.69 6.79 -5.07
N GLN A 83 23.68 5.95 -4.75
CA GLN A 83 23.58 4.49 -4.86
C GLN A 83 22.51 3.90 -3.92
N SER A 84 22.27 4.50 -2.75
CA SER A 84 21.26 4.03 -1.80
C SER A 84 19.85 4.20 -2.40
N GLN A 85 19.57 5.31 -3.07
CA GLN A 85 18.31 5.53 -3.78
C GLN A 85 18.14 4.56 -4.95
N ALA A 86 19.20 4.25 -5.70
CA ALA A 86 19.16 3.21 -6.74
C ALA A 86 18.84 1.82 -6.17
N GLN A 87 19.36 1.49 -5.00
CA GLN A 87 19.03 0.26 -4.31
C GLN A 87 17.58 0.25 -3.81
N MET A 88 17.08 1.36 -3.27
CA MET A 88 15.67 1.49 -2.88
C MET A 88 14.73 1.37 -4.08
N ALA A 89 15.06 1.98 -5.21
CA ALA A 89 14.30 1.85 -6.45
C ALA A 89 14.27 0.39 -6.94
N ALA A 90 15.40 -0.33 -6.87
CA ALA A 90 15.44 -1.75 -7.23
C ALA A 90 14.54 -2.60 -6.31
N MET A 91 14.59 -2.37 -4.99
CA MET A 91 13.74 -3.08 -4.03
C MET A 91 12.25 -2.77 -4.24
N ALA A 92 11.90 -1.51 -4.49
CA ALA A 92 10.53 -1.11 -4.81
C ALA A 92 10.02 -1.80 -6.08
N ILE A 93 10.85 -1.91 -7.12
CA ILE A 93 10.50 -2.65 -8.34
C ILE A 93 10.26 -4.14 -8.02
N GLU A 94 11.11 -4.77 -7.21
CA GLU A 94 10.92 -6.17 -6.79
C GLU A 94 9.62 -6.35 -5.97
N GLU A 95 9.32 -5.42 -5.08
CA GLU A 95 8.07 -5.41 -4.30
C GLU A 95 6.84 -5.29 -5.21
N MET A 96 6.86 -4.35 -6.16
CA MET A 96 5.80 -4.17 -7.16
C MET A 96 5.64 -5.38 -8.08
N VAL A 97 6.72 -6.10 -8.37
CA VAL A 97 6.65 -7.39 -9.08
C VAL A 97 5.97 -8.44 -8.22
N GLY A 98 6.33 -8.55 -6.94
CA GLY A 98 5.68 -9.44 -5.98
C GLY A 98 4.18 -9.15 -5.79
N ALA A 99 3.79 -7.88 -5.89
CA ALA A 99 2.41 -7.41 -5.82
C ALA A 99 1.63 -7.54 -7.15
N GLY A 100 2.30 -7.93 -8.25
CA GLY A 100 1.68 -8.07 -9.57
C GLY A 100 1.40 -6.74 -10.28
N LEU A 101 1.96 -5.63 -9.81
CA LEU A 101 1.83 -4.30 -10.43
C LEU A 101 2.79 -4.13 -11.62
N ILE A 102 3.90 -4.85 -11.60
CA ILE A 102 4.90 -4.91 -12.66
C ILE A 102 5.10 -6.37 -13.05
N GLU A 103 5.19 -6.66 -14.34
CA GLU A 103 5.55 -7.99 -14.83
C GLU A 103 7.00 -8.01 -15.31
N VAL A 104 7.67 -9.15 -15.12
CA VAL A 104 9.05 -9.39 -15.57
C VAL A 104 9.04 -10.39 -16.71
N LYS A 105 9.72 -10.05 -17.80
CA LYS A 105 9.98 -10.94 -18.94
C LYS A 105 11.48 -11.25 -19.05
N GLY A 106 11.81 -12.53 -18.98
CA GLY A 106 13.21 -12.98 -19.01
C GLY A 106 13.95 -12.60 -17.73
N ARG A 107 15.19 -12.10 -17.85
CA ARG A 107 16.06 -11.83 -16.70
C ARG A 107 15.96 -10.42 -16.11
N SER A 108 15.50 -9.44 -16.90
CA SER A 108 15.62 -8.03 -16.49
C SER A 108 14.68 -7.08 -17.22
N LYS A 109 13.75 -7.58 -18.04
CA LYS A 109 12.80 -6.70 -18.73
C LYS A 109 11.53 -6.56 -17.92
N ILE A 110 11.10 -5.34 -17.65
CA ILE A 110 9.92 -5.02 -16.83
C ILE A 110 8.91 -4.22 -17.64
N ARG A 111 7.63 -4.36 -17.29
CA ARG A 111 6.52 -3.57 -17.85
C ARG A 111 5.45 -3.41 -16.78
N ILE A 112 4.74 -2.28 -16.79
CA ILE A 112 3.55 -2.09 -15.95
C ILE A 112 2.44 -3.06 -16.37
N THR A 113 1.78 -3.69 -15.39
CA THR A 113 0.61 -4.52 -15.66
C THR A 113 -0.65 -3.64 -15.76
N PRO A 114 -1.76 -4.14 -16.32
CA PRO A 114 -3.04 -3.43 -16.27
C PRO A 114 -3.43 -3.07 -14.83
N GLN A 115 -3.21 -3.98 -13.88
CA GLN A 115 -3.46 -3.75 -12.46
C GLN A 115 -2.58 -2.64 -11.88
N GLY A 116 -1.28 -2.61 -12.23
CA GLY A 116 -0.37 -1.54 -11.82
C GLY A 116 -0.79 -0.17 -12.35
N LYS A 117 -1.26 -0.13 -13.60
CA LYS A 117 -1.77 1.08 -14.23
C LYS A 117 -3.06 1.57 -13.58
N ASP A 118 -4.02 0.67 -13.36
CA ASP A 118 -5.28 1.00 -12.68
C ASP A 118 -5.04 1.53 -11.26
N LEU A 119 -4.06 0.95 -10.54
CA LEU A 119 -3.69 1.41 -9.20
C LEU A 119 -3.04 2.80 -9.25
N TYR A 120 -2.10 3.01 -10.18
CA TYR A 120 -1.48 4.32 -10.38
C TYR A 120 -2.52 5.40 -10.72
N ASP A 121 -3.42 5.13 -11.68
CA ASP A 121 -4.45 6.09 -12.09
C ASP A 121 -5.41 6.43 -10.94
N ARG A 122 -5.63 5.50 -10.01
CA ARG A 122 -6.45 5.74 -8.80
C ARG A 122 -5.72 6.54 -7.73
N GLU A 123 -4.42 6.36 -7.58
CA GLU A 123 -3.66 6.95 -6.48
C GLU A 123 -2.92 8.25 -6.82
N LYS A 124 -2.62 8.49 -8.11
CA LYS A 124 -1.86 9.68 -8.55
C LYS A 124 -2.51 11.01 -8.14
N ASP A 125 -3.84 11.04 -8.02
CA ASP A 125 -4.63 12.24 -7.70
C ASP A 125 -5.03 12.34 -6.22
N LEU A 126 -4.77 11.30 -5.42
CA LEU A 126 -5.04 11.33 -3.98
C LEU A 126 -3.98 12.19 -3.27
N PRO A 127 -4.22 12.74 -2.08
CA PRO A 127 -3.16 13.33 -1.26
C PRO A 127 -2.24 12.22 -0.70
N GLY A 128 -0.92 12.47 -0.68
CA GLY A 128 0.02 11.58 -0.02
C GLY A 128 -0.17 11.60 1.50
N GLU A 129 0.23 10.55 2.22
CA GLU A 129 0.20 10.56 3.68
C GLU A 129 1.17 11.63 4.22
N GLY A 130 0.64 12.80 4.58
CA GLY A 130 1.35 13.83 5.34
C GLY A 130 1.60 15.14 4.58
N GLU A 131 0.62 16.05 4.63
CA GLU A 131 0.86 17.50 4.70
C GLU A 131 0.43 18.03 6.07
#